data_AF-A0A542ZS32-F1
#
_entry.id   AF-A0A542ZS32-F1
#
_cell.length_a   1.000
_cell.length_b   1.000
_cell.length_c   1.000
_cell.angle_alpha   90.00
_cell.angle_beta   90.00
_cell.angle_gamma   90.00
#
_symmetry.space_group_name_H-M   'P 1'
#
loop_
_entity.id
_entity.type
_entity.pdbx_description
1 polymer ?
#
loop_
_entity_poly.entity_id
_entity_poly.type
_entity_poly.pdbx_seq_one_letter_code
_entity_poly.pdbx_strand_id
1 'polypeptide(L)' 'MSGTETWKVIAGSPTPEELAAIVLVLGSGDGDTGTQAPTSDLAPVGGWAARHRLLQPRLLTGPGAWQAMVRR' A
#
# COMPACT_ATOMS: atom_id res chain seq x y z
N MET A 1 18.88 9.05 -11.25
CA MET A 1 18.67 10.07 -10.19
C MET A 1 18.19 9.32 -8.97
N SER A 2 19.09 8.90 -8.08
CA SER A 2 18.69 8.25 -6.82
C SER A 2 18.06 9.31 -5.95
N GLY A 3 16.72 9.30 -5.84
CA GLY A 3 16.05 10.14 -4.86
C GLY A 3 16.51 9.69 -3.48
N THR A 4 17.13 10.57 -2.70
CA THR A 4 17.36 10.32 -1.28
C THR A 4 16.01 10.29 -0.60
N GLU A 5 15.47 9.10 -0.38
CA GLU A 5 14.25 8.94 0.40
C GLU A 5 14.52 9.38 1.83
N THR A 6 13.77 10.38 2.27
CA THR A 6 13.92 10.97 3.60
C THR A 6 12.72 10.62 4.45
N TRP A 7 13.00 10.00 5.59
CA TRP A 7 11.99 9.52 6.54
C TRP A 7 11.96 10.48 7.74
N LYS A 8 10.77 10.80 8.24
CA LYS A 8 10.59 11.71 9.38
C LYS A 8 9.78 11.04 10.49
N VAL A 9 10.31 11.07 11.71
CA VAL A 9 9.56 10.70 12.92
C VAL A 9 8.59 11.84 13.24
N ILE A 10 7.29 11.54 13.26
CA ILE A 10 6.23 12.54 13.50
C ILE A 10 5.85 12.59 14.99
N ALA A 11 6.02 11.49 15.73
CA ALA A 11 5.71 11.40 17.15
C ALA A 11 6.58 10.35 17.85
N GLY A 12 6.74 10.50 19.16
CA GLY A 12 7.57 9.62 20.00
C GLY A 12 9.05 10.02 20.04
N SER A 13 9.82 9.28 20.81
CA SER A 13 11.28 9.41 20.93
C SER A 13 11.91 8.02 20.82
N PRO A 14 11.93 7.41 19.61
CA PRO A 14 12.48 6.08 19.42
C PRO A 14 13.98 6.07 19.74
N THR A 15 14.47 4.95 20.25
CA THR A 15 15.91 4.80 20.48
C THR A 15 16.66 4.65 19.15
N PRO A 16 17.99 4.89 19.12
CA PRO A 16 18.80 4.66 17.93
C PRO A 16 18.67 3.24 17.38
N GLU A 17 18.55 2.24 18.25
CA GLU A 17 18.40 0.83 17.91
C GLU A 17 17.05 0.55 17.24
N GLU A 18 15.97 1.14 17.75
CA GLU A 18 14.64 1.02 17.17
C GLU A 18 14.58 1.66 15.77
N LEU A 19 15.22 2.81 15.58
CA LEU A 19 15.35 3.45 14.26
C LEU A 19 16.12 2.56 13.29
N ALA A 20 17.23 1.94 13.73
CA ALA A 20 18.01 1.05 12.89
C ALA A 20 17.20 -0.19 12.46
N ALA A 21 16.42 -0.79 13.37
CA ALA A 21 15.56 -1.92 13.07
C ALA A 21 14.48 -1.57 12.05
N ILE A 22 13.84 -0.39 12.19
CA ILE A 22 12.83 0.10 11.25
C ILE A 22 13.44 0.29 9.86
N VAL A 23 14.57 0.99 9.75
CA VAL A 23 15.26 1.23 8.47
C VAL A 23 15.66 -0.08 7.80
N LEU A 24 16.14 -1.07 8.56
CA LEU A 24 16.49 -2.40 8.03
C LEU A 24 15.30 -3.09 7.38
N VAL A 25 14.14 -3.09 8.05
CA VAL A 25 12.91 -3.72 7.53
C VAL A 25 12.45 -3.02 6.26
N LEU A 26 12.45 -1.69 6.25
CA LEU A 26 11.97 -0.90 5.13
C LEU A 26 12.90 -1.01 3.90
N GLY A 27 14.22 -0.97 4.12
CA GLY A 27 15.20 -1.14 3.04
C GLY A 27 15.25 -2.56 2.47
N SER A 28 14.68 -3.55 3.17
CA SER A 28 14.57 -4.93 2.67
C SER A 28 13.36 -5.13 1.73
N GLY A 29 12.44 -4.16 1.66
CA GLY A 29 11.22 -4.26 0.85
C GLY A 29 11.40 -3.98 -0.64
N ASP A 30 12.48 -3.31 -1.05
CA ASP A 30 12.74 -2.91 -2.44
C ASP A 30 13.45 -3.99 -3.28
N GLY A 31 13.65 -5.19 -2.72
CA GLY A 31 14.39 -6.29 -3.32
C GLY A 31 13.62 -7.19 -4.29
N ASP A 32 12.41 -6.82 -4.75
CA ASP A 32 11.61 -7.63 -5.70
C ASP A 32 11.19 -6.86 -6.97
N THR A 33 12.09 -6.04 -7.53
CA THR A 33 11.97 -5.56 -8.92
C THR A 33 12.78 -6.46 -9.85
N GLY A 34 12.43 -7.75 -9.88
CA GLY A 34 13.28 -8.76 -10.50
C GLY A 34 12.59 -10.00 -11.08
N THR A 35 11.30 -9.98 -11.44
CA THR A 35 10.71 -10.93 -12.42
C THR A 35 9.40 -10.37 -12.98
N GLN A 36 9.38 -10.05 -14.28
CA GLN A 36 8.12 -9.86 -15.02
C GLN A 36 7.37 -11.20 -15.08
N ALA A 37 6.15 -11.23 -14.55
CA ALA A 37 5.11 -12.13 -15.00
C ALA A 37 3.93 -11.30 -15.52
N PRO A 38 3.26 -11.70 -16.61
CA PRO A 38 2.16 -10.95 -17.18
C PRO A 38 1.00 -10.87 -16.18
N THR A 39 0.36 -9.70 -16.13
CA THR A 39 -0.85 -9.42 -15.36
C THR A 39 -1.97 -10.39 -15.71
N SER A 40 -2.18 -11.40 -14.86
CA SER A 40 -3.46 -12.10 -14.73
C SER A 40 -3.80 -12.22 -13.26
N ASP A 41 -4.76 -11.42 -12.80
CA ASP A 41 -5.57 -11.60 -11.58
C ASP A 41 -4.89 -12.24 -10.36
N LEU A 42 -3.72 -11.72 -9.96
CA LEU A 42 -3.25 -12.00 -8.61
C LEU A 42 -4.05 -11.12 -7.65
N ALA A 43 -5.07 -11.73 -7.04
CA ALA A 43 -5.71 -11.20 -5.85
C ALA A 43 -4.63 -10.71 -4.87
N PRO A 44 -4.79 -9.53 -4.24
CA PRO A 44 -3.75 -8.96 -3.38
C PRO A 44 -3.38 -9.96 -2.29
N VAL A 45 -2.15 -10.46 -2.34
CA VAL A 45 -1.59 -11.44 -1.42
C VAL A 45 -1.24 -10.72 -0.13
N GLY A 46 -2.22 -10.60 0.76
CA GLY A 46 -2.04 -10.03 2.08
C GLY A 46 -3.26 -10.32 2.93
N GLY A 47 -3.11 -11.16 3.96
CA GLY A 47 -4.19 -11.55 4.87
C GLY A 47 -4.91 -10.35 5.54
N TRP A 48 -4.25 -9.18 5.56
CA TRP A 48 -4.79 -7.93 6.07
C TRP A 48 -5.54 -7.08 5.02
N ALA A 49 -5.25 -7.26 3.73
CA ALA A 49 -5.79 -6.44 2.65
C ALA A 49 -7.02 -7.05 1.95
N ALA A 50 -7.28 -8.34 2.11
CA ALA A 50 -8.23 -9.04 1.25
C ALA A 50 -9.70 -9.00 1.72
N ARG A 51 -9.98 -9.20 3.02
CA ARG A 51 -11.38 -9.39 3.46
C ARG A 51 -12.26 -8.15 3.28
N HIS A 52 -11.77 -6.96 3.60
CA HIS A 52 -12.57 -5.75 3.49
C HIS A 52 -12.91 -5.40 2.03
N ARG A 53 -12.03 -5.72 1.07
CA ARG A 53 -12.25 -5.48 -0.37
C ARG A 53 -13.34 -6.37 -0.96
N LEU A 54 -13.48 -7.60 -0.46
CA LEU A 54 -14.57 -8.51 -0.86
C LEU A 54 -15.95 -8.00 -0.40
N LEU A 55 -16.00 -7.19 0.66
CA LEU A 55 -17.24 -6.61 1.20
C LEU A 55 -17.53 -5.23 0.62
N GLN A 56 -16.56 -4.60 -0.05
CA GLN A 56 -16.72 -3.23 -0.54
C GLN A 56 -17.45 -3.24 -1.90
N PRO A 57 -18.53 -2.46 -2.05
CA PRO A 57 -19.18 -2.29 -3.34
C PRO A 57 -18.21 -1.70 -4.36
N ARG A 58 -18.27 -2.18 -5.61
CA ARG A 58 -17.48 -1.61 -6.70
C ARG A 58 -17.81 -0.13 -6.85
N LEU A 59 -16.79 0.72 -6.76
CA LEU A 59 -16.94 2.15 -7.01
C LEU A 59 -17.29 2.36 -8.49
N LEU A 60 -18.44 2.97 -8.74
CA LEU A 60 -18.80 3.45 -10.07
C LEU A 60 -17.94 4.68 -10.37
N THR A 61 -17.27 4.67 -11.52
CA THR A 61 -16.50 5.81 -12.02
C THR A 61 -17.22 6.41 -13.23
N GLY A 62 -17.23 7.75 -13.33
CA GLY A 62 -17.84 8.48 -14.43
C GLY A 62 -18.73 9.64 -14.00
N PRO A 63 -19.08 10.57 -14.92
CA PRO A 63 -20.00 11.66 -14.64
C PRO A 63 -21.35 11.12 -14.14
N GLY A 64 -21.82 11.64 -13.00
CA GLY A 64 -23.08 11.21 -12.39
C GLY A 64 -22.98 9.98 -11.47
N ALA A 65 -21.81 9.34 -11.33
CA ALA A 65 -21.62 8.19 -10.45
C ALA A 65 -22.03 8.48 -8.99
N TRP A 66 -21.78 9.70 -8.52
CA TRP A 66 -22.19 10.14 -7.17
C TRP A 66 -23.72 10.14 -6.99
N GLN A 67 -24.47 10.57 -8.00
CA GLN A 67 -25.93 10.58 -7.94
C GLN A 67 -26.51 9.17 -7.99
N ALA A 68 -25.87 8.27 -8.74
CA ALA A 68 -26.26 6.86 -8.80
C ALA A 68 -26.01 6.11 -7.48
N MET A 69 -24.98 6.49 -6.72
CA MET A 69 -24.70 5.91 -5.41
C MET A 69 -25.71 6.31 -4.33
N VAL A 70 -26.22 7.54 -4.35
CA VAL A 70 -27.18 8.04 -3.35
C VAL A 70 -28.62 7.54 -3.59
N ARG A 71 -28.95 7.12 -4.81
CA ARG A 71 -30.29 6.65 -5.20
C ARG A 71 -30.51 5.14 -5.06
N ARG A 72 -29.57 4.40 -4.48
CA ARG A 72 -29.63 2.94 -4.29
C ARG A 72 -30.05 2.59 -2.87
#